data_AF-A0A962FWP5-F1
#
_entry.id   AF-A0A962FWP5-F1
#
_cell.length_a   1.000
_cell.length_b   1.000
_cell.length_c   1.000
_cell.angle_alpha   90.00
_cell.angle_beta   90.00
_cell.angle_gamma   90.00
#
_symmetry.space_group_name_H-M   'P 1'
#
loop_
_entity.id
_entity.type
_entity.pdbx_description
1 polymer ?
#
loop_
_entity_poly.entity_id
_entity_poly.type
_entity_poly.pdbx_seq_one_letter_code
_entity_poly.pdbx_strand_id
1 'polypeptide(L)'
;FWDDNGISIDGEVGGWFTDNTPARFEAYGWQVIRGVDGHDPEEIQQAIRTAQAESERPTLICCRTVIGFGSPNKAGTEATHGAPLGDDEIAATRKALGWEYPAFEVPRDIRDGWLARDAGAKRENDWQSRFDRYQAEHPELADEFQRRLSGELPVNFSADADAYIARLQEEGPTVASRKASQMALDAFGPLLPELIGGSADLAGSNLTIWKGSSDVNSESTDANYVYYGVREFGMSAISNGLALHGGFVPYDATFLVFSDYARNAVRMSALIPAAAIHVYTHDSIGLGEDGPTHQPVEHLASLRYIPNNHVWRPCDAVESAVSWKAAIERRDGPACLIFSRQNLPHQPRNADKLANIARGGYVLAEPDSGDFELILIATGSEVGLAMDAHRALAAEGIGSRVVSMPCCEAFDAQPAEYRESVLPAGKRRRIAIEAATADYWRKYVGLDGAVIGMTTFGASAPAGDLFKYFGFTIEKIVEVAKAV
;
A
#
# COMPACT_ATOMS: atom_id res chain seq x y z
N PHE A 1 4.55 24.96 8.45
CA PHE A 1 5.11 26.19 7.85
C PHE A 1 4.86 26.12 6.35
N TRP A 2 4.45 27.23 5.74
CA TRP A 2 4.41 27.40 4.30
C TRP A 2 5.44 28.46 3.92
N ASP A 3 6.38 28.07 3.06
CA ASP A 3 7.38 28.96 2.47
C ASP A 3 6.72 29.75 1.33
N ASP A 4 6.20 30.92 1.66
CA ASP A 4 5.49 31.84 0.76
C ASP A 4 6.49 32.79 0.09
N ASN A 5 7.24 32.27 -0.88
CA ASN A 5 8.33 32.98 -1.55
C ASN A 5 7.96 33.55 -2.94
N GLY A 6 6.75 33.25 -3.43
CA GLY A 6 6.24 33.74 -4.71
C GLY A 6 6.82 33.09 -5.98
N ILE A 7 7.65 32.06 -5.88
CA ILE A 7 8.37 31.43 -7.01
C ILE A 7 8.06 29.93 -7.10
N SER A 8 7.89 29.42 -8.32
CA SER A 8 7.96 27.99 -8.66
C SER A 8 9.09 27.73 -9.67
N ILE A 9 9.19 26.49 -10.18
CA ILE A 9 10.16 26.12 -11.22
C ILE A 9 10.05 27.02 -12.46
N ASP A 10 8.82 27.38 -12.85
CA ASP A 10 8.55 28.10 -14.09
C ASP A 10 8.64 29.63 -13.93
N GLY A 11 8.96 30.14 -12.73
CA GLY A 11 9.06 31.57 -12.43
C GLY A 11 8.09 32.05 -11.36
N GLU A 12 7.67 33.31 -11.47
CA GLU A 12 6.70 33.92 -10.56
C GLU A 12 5.33 33.26 -10.63
N VAL A 13 4.80 32.85 -9.47
CA VAL A 13 3.59 32.01 -9.40
C VAL A 13 2.30 32.71 -9.83
N GLY A 14 2.28 34.04 -9.92
CA GLY A 14 1.07 34.83 -10.21
C GLY A 14 0.39 34.49 -11.55
N GLY A 15 1.08 33.82 -12.47
CA GLY A 15 0.50 33.34 -13.73
C GLY A 15 -0.36 32.07 -13.62
N TRP A 16 -0.17 31.24 -12.59
CA TRP A 16 -0.82 29.91 -12.47
C TRP A 16 -1.26 29.53 -11.05
N PHE A 17 -0.88 30.27 -10.01
CA PHE A 17 -1.29 30.05 -8.64
C PHE A 17 -1.58 31.36 -7.92
N THR A 18 -2.87 31.68 -7.79
CA THR A 18 -3.38 32.95 -7.24
C THR A 18 -4.38 32.72 -6.10
N ASP A 19 -4.35 31.55 -5.47
CA ASP A 19 -5.22 31.24 -4.33
C ASP A 19 -4.94 32.19 -3.16
N ASN A 20 -6.00 32.58 -2.45
CA ASN A 20 -5.84 33.05 -1.07
C ASN A 20 -5.63 31.83 -0.16
N THR A 21 -4.41 31.30 -0.19
CA THR A 21 -4.01 30.12 0.60
C THR A 21 -4.40 30.23 2.07
N PRO A 22 -4.14 31.34 2.77
CA PRO A 22 -4.51 31.40 4.17
C PRO A 22 -6.04 31.37 4.38
N ALA A 23 -6.85 31.98 3.51
CA ALA A 23 -8.32 31.84 3.59
C ALA A 23 -8.82 30.42 3.27
N ARG A 24 -8.16 29.72 2.34
CA ARG A 24 -8.46 28.32 2.03
C ARG A 24 -8.27 27.42 3.26
N PHE A 25 -7.18 27.62 4.00
CA PHE A 25 -6.90 26.84 5.21
C PHE A 25 -7.82 27.20 6.39
N GLU A 26 -8.19 28.48 6.54
CA GLU A 26 -9.23 28.88 7.49
C GLU A 26 -10.57 28.18 7.20
N ALA A 27 -10.93 28.01 5.92
CA ALA A 27 -12.13 27.27 5.52
C ALA A 27 -12.06 25.76 5.85
N TYR A 28 -10.86 25.18 5.98
CA TYR A 28 -10.65 23.82 6.50
C TYR A 28 -10.71 23.75 8.04
N GLY A 29 -10.88 24.88 8.72
CA GLY A 29 -10.89 24.95 10.19
C GLY A 29 -9.49 25.03 10.81
N TRP A 30 -8.45 25.42 10.06
CA TRP A 30 -7.10 25.58 10.60
C TRP A 30 -6.94 26.92 11.32
N GLN A 31 -6.06 26.97 12.31
CA GLN A 31 -5.48 28.24 12.75
C GLN A 31 -4.48 28.70 11.67
N VAL A 32 -4.51 29.99 11.33
CA VAL A 32 -3.62 30.54 10.32
C VAL A 32 -2.92 31.79 10.85
N ILE A 33 -1.59 31.76 10.84
CA ILE A 33 -0.74 32.89 11.20
C ILE A 33 -0.19 33.47 9.91
N ARG A 34 -0.76 34.62 9.49
CA ARG A 34 -0.52 35.24 8.19
C ARG A 34 0.71 36.16 8.24
N GLY A 35 1.45 36.22 7.13
CA GLY A 35 2.40 37.31 6.84
C GLY A 35 3.64 37.39 7.74
N VAL A 36 4.02 36.30 8.39
CA VAL A 36 5.25 36.22 9.22
C VAL A 36 6.45 36.52 8.32
N ASP A 37 7.32 37.46 8.71
CA ASP A 37 8.60 37.64 8.03
C ASP A 37 9.48 36.42 8.31
N GLY A 38 9.72 35.62 7.26
CA GLY A 38 10.52 34.40 7.37
C GLY A 38 12.02 34.64 7.50
N HIS A 39 12.46 35.90 7.51
CA HIS A 39 13.84 36.31 7.82
C HIS A 39 13.98 36.99 9.19
N ASP A 40 12.87 37.17 9.94
CA ASP A 40 12.88 37.69 11.31
C ASP A 40 12.72 36.52 12.32
N PRO A 41 13.79 36.16 13.05
CA PRO A 41 13.73 35.07 14.03
C PRO A 41 12.79 35.35 15.22
N GLU A 42 12.56 36.61 15.58
CA GLU A 42 11.64 36.98 16.66
C GLU A 42 10.18 36.79 16.22
N GLU A 43 9.83 37.22 15.01
CA GLU A 43 8.49 36.98 14.44
C GLU A 43 8.21 35.48 14.28
N ILE A 44 9.17 34.70 13.76
CA ILE A 44 9.03 33.24 13.63
C ILE A 44 8.83 32.60 15.01
N GLN A 45 9.64 32.98 15.99
CA GLN A 45 9.51 32.43 17.34
C GLN A 45 8.16 32.78 17.97
N GLN A 46 7.68 34.01 17.77
CA GLN A 46 6.36 34.43 18.25
C GLN A 46 5.25 33.63 17.56
N ALA A 47 5.33 33.41 16.25
CA ALA A 47 4.38 32.59 15.51
C ALA A 47 4.35 31.13 16.01
N ILE A 48 5.52 30.54 16.29
CA ILE A 48 5.60 29.19 16.86
C ILE A 48 4.93 29.12 18.23
N ARG A 49 5.18 30.09 19.11
CA ARG A 49 4.53 30.16 20.43
C ARG A 49 3.01 30.28 20.31
N THR A 50 2.53 31.12 19.39
CA THR A 50 1.10 31.28 19.11
C THR A 50 0.48 30.00 18.54
N ALA A 51 1.20 29.27 17.69
CA ALA A 51 0.76 27.98 17.16
C ALA A 51 0.69 26.91 18.25
N GLN A 52 1.69 26.83 19.13
CA GLN A 52 1.72 25.85 20.23
C GLN A 52 0.69 26.13 21.34
N ALA A 53 0.18 27.36 21.43
CA ALA A 53 -0.88 27.72 22.35
C ALA A 53 -2.29 27.33 21.85
N GLU A 54 -2.42 26.98 20.56
CA GLU A 54 -3.64 26.40 19.99
C GLU A 54 -3.63 24.88 20.19
N SER A 55 -4.68 24.37 20.83
CA SER A 55 -4.79 22.94 21.21
C SER A 55 -5.88 22.19 20.46
N GLU A 56 -6.78 22.88 19.74
CA GLU A 56 -7.95 22.28 19.12
C GLU A 56 -7.82 22.15 17.60
N ARG A 57 -6.91 22.89 16.98
CA ARG A 57 -6.80 22.99 15.52
C ARG A 57 -5.36 22.84 15.04
N PRO A 58 -5.15 22.27 13.85
CA PRO A 58 -3.85 22.35 13.19
C PRO A 58 -3.54 23.80 12.77
N THR A 59 -2.25 24.15 12.70
CA THR A 59 -1.81 25.52 12.40
C THR A 59 -0.99 25.62 11.11
N LEU A 60 -1.35 26.57 10.25
CA LEU A 60 -0.54 27.01 9.12
C LEU A 60 0.16 28.33 9.47
N ILE A 61 1.49 28.33 9.50
CA ILE A 61 2.31 29.54 9.60
C ILE A 61 2.75 29.93 8.19
N CYS A 62 2.31 31.10 7.71
CA CYS A 62 2.62 31.62 6.37
C CYS A 62 3.86 32.52 6.47
N CYS A 63 5.03 31.96 6.13
CA CYS A 63 6.31 32.64 6.20
C CYS A 63 6.62 33.27 4.84
N ARG A 64 6.64 34.60 4.78
CA ARG A 64 7.10 35.31 3.58
C ARG A 64 8.61 35.25 3.53
N THR A 65 9.16 34.66 2.48
CA THR A 65 10.62 34.56 2.30
C THR A 65 11.04 35.08 0.93
N VAL A 66 12.34 35.09 0.70
CA VAL A 66 12.93 35.38 -0.61
C VAL A 66 13.76 34.14 -0.96
N ILE A 67 13.35 33.40 -1.99
CA ILE A 67 14.10 32.23 -2.44
C ILE A 67 15.53 32.64 -2.81
N GLY A 68 16.51 31.84 -2.38
CA GLY A 68 17.93 32.16 -2.58
C GLY A 68 18.41 33.43 -1.86
N PHE A 69 17.76 33.82 -0.75
CA PHE A 69 18.17 34.97 0.08
C PHE A 69 19.69 35.05 0.28
N GLY A 70 20.22 36.26 0.08
CA GLY A 70 21.65 36.55 0.12
C GLY A 70 22.34 36.57 -1.25
N SER A 71 21.80 35.90 -2.27
CA SER A 71 22.33 35.96 -3.64
C SER A 71 22.01 37.30 -4.29
N PRO A 72 23.02 38.16 -4.57
CA PRO A 72 22.74 39.51 -5.07
C PRO A 72 22.08 39.54 -6.45
N ASN A 73 22.39 38.56 -7.31
CA ASN A 73 21.93 38.58 -8.70
C ASN A 73 20.80 37.59 -8.97
N LYS A 74 20.53 36.62 -8.08
CA LYS A 74 19.53 35.57 -8.30
C LYS A 74 18.48 35.44 -7.20
N ALA A 75 18.62 36.11 -6.05
CA ALA A 75 17.59 36.07 -5.02
C ALA A 75 16.23 36.54 -5.56
N GLY A 76 15.15 35.84 -5.19
CA GLY A 76 13.80 36.13 -5.66
C GLY A 76 13.50 35.63 -7.07
N THR A 77 14.34 34.76 -7.65
CA THR A 77 14.15 34.23 -9.01
C THR A 77 14.20 32.70 -9.02
N GLU A 78 13.54 32.09 -10.00
CA GLU A 78 13.52 30.64 -10.25
C GLU A 78 14.91 30.06 -10.53
N ALA A 79 15.87 30.90 -10.92
CA ALA A 79 17.26 30.51 -11.14
C ALA A 79 17.96 29.97 -9.88
N THR A 80 17.38 30.16 -8.69
CA THR A 80 17.87 29.61 -7.42
C THR A 80 17.21 28.29 -7.01
N HIS A 81 16.20 27.81 -7.75
CA HIS A 81 15.37 26.66 -7.34
C HIS A 81 16.10 25.32 -7.45
N GLY A 82 16.68 25.03 -8.63
CA GLY A 82 17.09 23.66 -8.98
C GLY A 82 18.52 23.52 -9.51
N ALA A 83 19.32 24.60 -9.50
CA ALA A 83 20.68 24.60 -10.05
C ALA A 83 21.68 25.24 -9.07
N PRO A 84 22.95 24.80 -9.07
CA PRO A 84 24.02 25.50 -8.35
C PRO A 84 24.10 26.98 -8.74
N LEU A 85 24.39 27.85 -7.77
CA LEU A 85 24.51 29.30 -8.03
C LEU A 85 25.66 29.64 -8.98
N GLY A 86 26.75 28.87 -8.95
CA GLY A 86 28.02 29.13 -9.64
C GLY A 86 29.01 29.90 -8.76
N ASP A 87 30.31 29.69 -8.98
CA ASP A 87 31.36 30.12 -8.05
C ASP A 87 31.39 31.64 -7.81
N ASP A 88 31.21 32.45 -8.87
CA ASP A 88 31.17 33.91 -8.76
C ASP A 88 29.97 34.39 -7.93
N GLU A 89 28.80 33.76 -8.13
CA GLU A 89 27.58 34.10 -7.40
C GLU A 89 27.66 33.64 -5.95
N ILE A 90 28.28 32.48 -5.68
CA ILE A 90 28.56 32.01 -4.33
C ILE A 90 29.49 32.99 -3.59
N ALA A 91 30.55 33.47 -4.25
CA ALA A 91 31.45 34.47 -3.67
C ALA A 91 30.74 35.79 -3.36
N ALA A 92 29.87 36.25 -4.28
CA ALA A 92 29.04 37.43 -4.08
C ALA A 92 28.04 37.25 -2.92
N THR A 93 27.40 36.07 -2.83
CA THR A 93 26.47 35.70 -1.77
C THR A 93 27.15 35.71 -0.39
N ARG A 94 28.33 35.09 -0.28
CA ARG A 94 29.13 35.12 0.95
C ARG A 94 29.41 36.55 1.40
N LYS A 95 29.85 37.41 0.48
CA LYS A 95 30.10 38.83 0.77
C LYS A 95 28.83 39.55 1.23
N ALA A 96 27.68 39.29 0.61
CA ALA A 96 26.41 39.92 0.97
C ALA A 96 25.91 39.49 2.36
N LEU A 97 26.12 38.23 2.73
CA LEU A 97 25.74 37.68 4.03
C LEU A 97 26.78 37.96 5.14
N GLY A 98 27.92 38.57 4.81
CA GLY A 98 29.04 38.72 5.76
C GLY A 98 29.64 37.37 6.19
N TRP A 99 29.53 36.34 5.35
CA TRP A 99 30.05 34.99 5.63
C TRP A 99 31.50 34.85 5.14
N GLU A 100 32.46 34.94 6.06
CA GLU A 100 33.90 34.95 5.74
C GLU A 100 34.51 33.54 5.64
N TYR A 101 33.78 32.49 6.01
CA TYR A 101 34.33 31.14 6.11
C TYR A 101 34.32 30.37 4.77
N PRO A 102 35.36 29.57 4.49
CA PRO A 102 35.44 28.67 3.33
C PRO A 102 34.28 27.67 3.21
N ALA A 103 34.21 27.00 2.06
CA ALA A 103 33.27 25.91 1.84
C ALA A 103 33.46 24.79 2.87
N PHE A 104 32.36 24.36 3.49
CA PHE A 104 32.31 23.31 4.51
C PHE A 104 33.06 23.62 5.81
N GLU A 105 33.46 24.88 6.05
CA GLU A 105 33.99 25.33 7.33
C GLU A 105 32.88 25.94 8.18
N VAL A 106 32.65 25.37 9.37
CA VAL A 106 31.68 25.88 10.35
C VAL A 106 32.46 26.37 11.59
N PRO A 107 32.36 27.66 11.94
CA PRO A 107 33.01 28.24 13.12
C PRO A 107 32.61 27.55 14.40
N ARG A 108 33.52 27.53 15.38
CA ARG A 108 33.30 26.83 16.64
C ARG A 108 32.10 27.37 17.41
N ASP A 109 31.94 28.68 17.51
CA ASP A 109 30.83 29.34 18.19
C ASP A 109 29.48 29.04 17.53
N ILE A 110 29.40 29.06 16.19
CA ILE A 110 28.19 28.65 15.46
C ILE A 110 27.89 27.18 15.72
N ARG A 111 28.88 26.29 15.56
CA ARG A 111 28.73 24.86 15.83
C ARG A 111 28.25 24.62 17.27
N ASP A 112 28.91 25.24 18.23
CA ASP A 112 28.61 25.07 19.65
C ASP A 112 27.20 25.63 19.99
N GLY A 113 26.73 26.67 19.28
CA GLY A 113 25.35 27.17 19.36
C GLY A 113 24.27 26.25 18.74
N TRP A 114 24.63 25.45 17.73
CA TRP A 114 23.73 24.46 17.10
C TRP A 114 23.73 23.08 17.76
N LEU A 115 24.75 22.77 18.57
CA LEU A 115 24.84 21.48 19.26
C LEU A 115 23.71 21.30 20.27
N ALA A 116 22.73 20.49 19.92
CA ALA A 116 21.58 20.16 20.76
C ALA A 116 21.72 18.84 21.53
N ARG A 117 22.93 18.23 21.58
CA ARG A 117 23.14 16.90 22.19
C ARG A 117 22.74 16.84 23.66
N ASP A 118 23.21 17.79 24.47
CA ASP A 118 22.92 17.81 25.90
C ASP A 118 21.46 18.13 26.19
N ALA A 119 20.87 19.06 25.42
CA ALA A 119 19.46 19.40 25.52
C ALA A 119 18.54 18.23 25.10
N GLY A 120 18.91 17.51 24.02
CA GLY A 120 18.23 16.31 23.55
C GLY A 120 18.31 15.19 24.58
N ALA A 121 19.52 14.84 25.04
CA ALA A 121 19.74 13.82 26.06
C ALA A 121 18.97 14.14 27.35
N LYS A 122 18.93 15.41 27.77
CA LYS A 122 18.12 15.82 28.93
C LYS A 122 16.62 15.58 28.73
N ARG A 123 16.07 15.95 27.56
CA ARG A 123 14.64 15.75 27.25
C ARG A 123 14.28 14.27 27.14
N GLU A 124 15.16 13.48 26.53
CA GLU A 124 15.00 12.03 26.40
C GLU A 124 15.09 11.34 27.76
N ASN A 125 16.06 11.70 28.61
CA ASN A 125 16.15 11.17 29.99
C ASN A 125 14.94 11.55 30.86
N ASP A 126 14.41 12.77 30.71
CA ASP A 126 13.16 13.19 31.37
C ASP A 126 11.96 12.36 30.86
N TRP A 127 11.89 12.13 29.55
CA TRP A 127 10.89 11.23 28.98
C TRP A 127 11.04 9.79 29.50
N GLN A 128 12.26 9.25 29.53
CA GLN A 128 12.54 7.92 30.04
C GLN A 128 12.14 7.80 31.51
N SER A 129 12.46 8.81 32.34
CA SER A 129 12.05 8.83 33.75
C SER A 129 10.52 8.87 33.93
N ARG A 130 9.79 9.52 33.01
CA ARG A 130 8.31 9.46 32.98
C ARG A 130 7.84 8.07 32.55
N PHE A 131 8.47 7.50 31.54
CA PHE A 131 8.13 6.18 31.02
C PHE A 131 8.40 5.07 32.05
N ASP A 132 9.50 5.12 32.80
CA ASP A 132 9.81 4.17 33.87
C ASP A 132 8.74 4.19 34.98
N ARG A 133 8.24 5.39 35.34
CA ARG A 133 7.10 5.53 36.26
C ARG A 133 5.83 4.94 35.66
N TYR A 134 5.55 5.25 34.39
CA TYR A 134 4.40 4.69 33.68
C TYR A 134 4.47 3.16 33.63
N GLN A 135 5.63 2.56 33.37
CA GLN A 135 5.82 1.12 33.38
C GLN A 135 5.63 0.50 34.76
N ALA A 136 6.08 1.17 35.83
CA ALA A 136 5.84 0.71 37.19
C ALA A 136 4.34 0.76 37.59
N GLU A 137 3.59 1.74 37.09
CA GLU A 137 2.16 1.93 37.37
C GLU A 137 1.25 1.09 36.45
N HIS A 138 1.67 0.87 35.21
CA HIS A 138 0.92 0.23 34.13
C HIS A 138 1.79 -0.76 33.33
N PRO A 139 2.28 -1.85 33.94
CA PRO A 139 3.26 -2.74 33.32
C PRO A 139 2.76 -3.34 31.99
N GLU A 140 1.52 -3.83 31.94
CA GLU A 140 0.94 -4.42 30.73
C GLU A 140 0.82 -3.42 29.58
N LEU A 141 0.40 -2.18 29.85
CA LEU A 141 0.28 -1.14 28.81
C LEU A 141 1.64 -0.62 28.36
N ALA A 142 2.64 -0.58 29.24
CA ALA A 142 3.99 -0.19 28.89
C ALA A 142 4.68 -1.23 28.02
N ASP A 143 4.53 -2.52 28.35
CA ASP A 143 5.03 -3.62 27.53
C ASP A 143 4.37 -3.59 26.14
N GLU A 144 3.06 -3.37 26.09
CA GLU A 144 2.30 -3.24 24.86
C GLU A 144 2.71 -2.02 24.01
N PHE A 145 2.93 -0.87 24.65
CA PHE A 145 3.45 0.33 23.97
C PHE A 145 4.85 0.09 23.38
N GLN A 146 5.76 -0.53 24.14
CA GLN A 146 7.11 -0.85 23.65
C GLN A 146 7.08 -1.85 22.50
N ARG A 147 6.28 -2.91 22.62
CA ARG A 147 6.06 -3.92 21.56
C ARG A 147 5.58 -3.26 20.28
N ARG A 148 4.60 -2.37 20.36
CA ARG A 148 4.07 -1.66 19.19
C ARG A 148 5.07 -0.68 18.58
N LEU A 149 5.91 -0.03 19.39
CA LEU A 149 6.96 0.87 18.89
C LEU A 149 8.14 0.13 18.24
N SER A 150 8.52 -1.05 18.75
CA SER A 150 9.42 -1.96 18.02
C SER A 150 8.72 -2.60 16.81
N GLY A 151 7.38 -2.53 16.80
CA GLY A 151 6.44 -3.10 15.86
C GLY A 151 6.45 -4.62 15.84
N GLU A 152 7.07 -5.26 16.81
CA GLU A 152 6.94 -6.70 17.02
C GLU A 152 5.46 -7.08 17.13
N LEU A 153 5.06 -8.19 16.51
CA LEU A 153 3.68 -8.68 16.63
C LEU A 153 3.50 -9.42 17.97
N PRO A 154 2.25 -9.60 18.45
CA PRO A 154 2.00 -10.45 19.60
C PRO A 154 2.56 -11.86 19.38
N VAL A 155 3.17 -12.45 20.41
CA VAL A 155 3.90 -13.73 20.32
C VAL A 155 3.05 -14.85 19.70
N ASN A 156 1.76 -14.87 19.99
CA ASN A 156 0.85 -15.91 19.51
C ASN A 156 0.18 -15.60 18.16
N PHE A 157 0.35 -14.39 17.62
CA PHE A 157 -0.37 -13.94 16.42
C PHE A 157 -0.25 -14.93 15.25
N SER A 158 0.99 -15.36 14.95
CA SER A 158 1.24 -16.24 13.80
C SER A 158 0.53 -17.60 13.96
N ALA A 159 0.53 -18.16 15.18
CA ALA A 159 -0.10 -19.44 15.51
C ALA A 159 -1.63 -19.34 15.51
N ASP A 160 -2.20 -18.26 16.06
CA ASP A 160 -3.64 -18.00 16.06
C ASP A 160 -4.16 -17.76 14.63
N ALA A 161 -3.37 -17.05 13.81
CA ALA A 161 -3.67 -16.85 12.40
C ALA A 161 -3.64 -18.18 11.62
N ASP A 162 -2.66 -19.05 11.88
CA ASP A 162 -2.61 -20.40 11.26
C ASP A 162 -3.79 -21.28 11.67
N ALA A 163 -4.19 -21.23 12.94
CA ALA A 163 -5.37 -21.96 13.42
C ALA A 163 -6.65 -21.47 12.73
N TYR A 164 -6.80 -20.16 12.53
CA TYR A 164 -7.91 -19.59 11.78
C TYR A 164 -7.90 -20.02 10.30
N ILE A 165 -6.73 -19.98 9.64
CA ILE A 165 -6.55 -20.43 8.26
C ILE A 165 -6.90 -21.92 8.10
N ALA A 166 -6.44 -22.77 9.02
CA ALA A 166 -6.76 -24.20 9.03
C ALA A 166 -8.27 -24.43 9.19
N ARG A 167 -8.93 -23.71 10.10
CA ARG A 167 -10.39 -23.78 10.26
C ARG A 167 -11.14 -23.38 8.99
N LEU A 168 -10.73 -22.31 8.31
CA LEU A 168 -11.33 -21.92 7.03
C LEU A 168 -11.16 -22.99 5.95
N GLN A 169 -10.02 -23.70 5.95
CA GLN A 169 -9.77 -24.79 5.02
C GLN A 169 -10.68 -26.01 5.29
N GLU A 170 -11.10 -26.23 6.53
CA GLU A 170 -12.06 -27.28 6.91
C GLU A 170 -13.52 -26.87 6.63
N GLU A 171 -13.90 -25.63 6.95
CA GLU A 171 -15.27 -25.12 6.78
C GLU A 171 -15.63 -24.88 5.31
N GLY A 172 -14.63 -24.53 4.48
CA GLY A 172 -14.78 -24.34 3.04
C GLY A 172 -15.82 -23.31 2.59
N PRO A 173 -15.85 -22.09 3.15
CA PRO A 173 -16.89 -21.11 2.81
C PRO A 173 -16.77 -20.62 1.36
N THR A 174 -17.91 -20.50 0.68
CA THR A 174 -18.02 -19.86 -0.64
C THR A 174 -18.53 -18.44 -0.47
N VAL A 175 -17.61 -17.48 -0.47
CA VAL A 175 -17.87 -16.05 -0.26
C VAL A 175 -17.00 -15.23 -1.19
N ALA A 176 -17.37 -13.96 -1.42
CA ALA A 176 -16.48 -13.04 -2.13
C ALA A 176 -15.20 -12.82 -1.32
N SER A 177 -14.05 -12.63 -1.98
CA SER A 177 -12.80 -12.44 -1.22
C SER A 177 -12.77 -11.12 -0.45
N ARG A 178 -13.58 -10.11 -0.83
CA ARG A 178 -13.80 -8.91 0.03
C ARG A 178 -14.52 -9.25 1.34
N LYS A 179 -15.42 -10.24 1.32
CA LYS A 179 -16.08 -10.72 2.53
C LYS A 179 -15.14 -11.58 3.36
N ALA A 180 -14.31 -12.41 2.72
CA ALA A 180 -13.24 -13.13 3.40
C ALA A 180 -12.21 -12.17 4.04
N SER A 181 -11.90 -11.05 3.40
CA SER A 181 -11.10 -9.97 3.97
C SER A 181 -11.70 -9.44 5.26
N GLN A 182 -13.01 -9.15 5.28
CA GLN A 182 -13.70 -8.75 6.52
C GLN A 182 -13.65 -9.84 7.58
N MET A 183 -13.81 -11.11 7.19
CA MET A 183 -13.72 -12.24 8.13
C MET A 183 -12.32 -12.37 8.74
N ALA A 184 -11.26 -12.08 7.97
CA ALA A 184 -9.89 -12.01 8.46
C ALA A 184 -9.70 -10.82 9.42
N LEU A 185 -10.25 -9.64 9.11
CA LEU A 185 -10.25 -8.50 10.03
C LEU A 185 -10.99 -8.82 11.34
N ASP A 186 -12.14 -9.51 11.29
CA ASP A 186 -12.87 -9.96 12.48
C ASP A 186 -12.08 -10.98 13.32
N ALA A 187 -11.19 -11.76 12.70
CA ALA A 187 -10.35 -12.75 13.38
C ALA A 187 -9.06 -12.15 13.94
N PHE A 188 -8.42 -11.24 13.20
CA PHE A 188 -7.10 -10.69 13.52
C PHE A 188 -7.17 -9.38 14.31
N GLY A 189 -8.21 -8.56 14.10
CA GLY A 189 -8.42 -7.30 14.81
C GLY A 189 -8.35 -7.42 16.34
N PRO A 190 -9.03 -8.40 16.97
CA PRO A 190 -8.92 -8.63 18.42
C PRO A 190 -7.52 -9.00 18.92
N LEU A 191 -6.63 -9.47 18.03
CA LEU A 191 -5.26 -9.84 18.36
C LEU A 191 -4.29 -8.66 18.21
N LEU A 192 -4.66 -7.62 17.46
CA LEU A 192 -3.77 -6.55 17.01
C LEU A 192 -4.34 -5.17 17.42
N PRO A 193 -4.13 -4.73 18.67
CA PRO A 193 -4.53 -3.39 19.10
C PRO A 193 -3.82 -2.26 18.33
N GLU A 194 -2.71 -2.55 17.64
CA GLU A 194 -2.03 -1.63 16.74
C GLU A 194 -2.67 -1.51 15.35
N LEU A 195 -3.64 -2.37 15.01
CA LEU A 195 -4.30 -2.35 13.71
C LEU A 195 -5.18 -1.11 13.60
N ILE A 196 -4.84 -0.19 12.68
CA ILE A 196 -5.64 1.02 12.41
C ILE A 196 -6.10 1.02 10.95
N GLY A 197 -7.40 1.10 10.77
CA GLY A 197 -8.05 0.92 9.49
C GLY A 197 -8.69 2.17 8.92
N GLY A 198 -9.08 2.09 7.65
CA GLY A 198 -10.08 3.00 7.11
C GLY A 198 -10.38 2.75 5.64
N SER A 199 -11.33 3.51 5.14
CA SER A 199 -11.73 3.45 3.72
C SER A 199 -12.07 4.84 3.20
N ALA A 200 -11.80 5.05 1.92
CA ALA A 200 -12.16 6.26 1.20
C ALA A 200 -13.66 6.25 0.84
N ASP A 201 -14.52 6.47 1.84
CA ASP A 201 -15.99 6.51 1.72
C ASP A 201 -16.66 5.22 1.18
N LEU A 202 -15.93 4.10 1.21
CA LEU A 202 -16.37 2.83 0.65
C LEU A 202 -16.41 1.70 1.70
N ALA A 203 -16.48 2.03 2.99
CA ALA A 203 -16.38 1.08 4.09
C ALA A 203 -17.36 -0.11 3.96
N GLY A 204 -18.61 0.16 3.59
CA GLY A 204 -19.64 -0.86 3.37
C GLY A 204 -19.46 -1.69 2.09
N SER A 205 -18.72 -1.18 1.10
CA SER A 205 -18.46 -1.87 -0.17
C SER A 205 -17.12 -2.62 -0.17
N ASN A 206 -16.10 -2.08 0.49
CA ASN A 206 -14.80 -2.74 0.74
C ASN A 206 -14.89 -3.76 1.88
N LEU A 207 -15.84 -3.60 2.80
CA LEU A 207 -16.03 -4.41 4.01
C LEU A 207 -14.85 -4.34 4.98
N THR A 208 -14.44 -3.12 5.29
CA THR A 208 -13.26 -2.82 6.13
C THR A 208 -13.59 -2.64 7.61
N ILE A 209 -14.85 -2.46 7.96
CA ILE A 209 -15.29 -2.37 9.36
C ILE A 209 -15.44 -3.79 9.92
N TRP A 210 -14.72 -4.07 11.00
CA TRP A 210 -14.84 -5.30 11.80
C TRP A 210 -15.52 -5.00 13.14
N LYS A 211 -15.90 -6.03 13.90
CA LYS A 211 -16.75 -5.86 15.10
C LYS A 211 -16.21 -4.89 16.17
N GLY A 212 -14.89 -4.74 16.28
CA GLY A 212 -14.24 -3.83 17.23
C GLY A 212 -13.72 -2.54 16.59
N SER A 213 -14.14 -2.21 15.37
CA SER A 213 -13.81 -0.93 14.76
C SER A 213 -14.48 0.23 15.49
N SER A 214 -13.71 1.27 15.81
CA SER A 214 -14.19 2.47 16.49
C SER A 214 -13.58 3.73 15.84
N ASP A 215 -14.41 4.74 15.58
CA ASP A 215 -14.04 5.97 14.87
C ASP A 215 -13.05 6.81 15.68
N VAL A 216 -11.97 7.26 15.06
CA VAL A 216 -10.97 8.18 15.65
C VAL A 216 -11.53 9.56 15.99
N ASN A 217 -12.69 9.92 15.44
CA ASN A 217 -13.42 11.13 15.83
C ASN A 217 -14.40 10.91 17.00
N SER A 218 -14.47 9.69 17.54
CA SER A 218 -15.28 9.40 18.72
C SER A 218 -14.53 9.67 20.03
N GLU A 219 -15.24 9.65 21.15
CA GLU A 219 -14.66 9.73 22.50
C GLU A 219 -14.00 8.41 22.97
N SER A 220 -13.87 7.42 22.08
CA SER A 220 -13.33 6.10 22.42
C SER A 220 -11.81 6.16 22.56
N THR A 221 -11.30 5.66 23.69
CA THR A 221 -9.85 5.48 23.90
C THR A 221 -9.25 4.34 23.08
N ASP A 222 -10.09 3.50 22.49
CA ASP A 222 -9.72 2.32 21.67
C ASP A 222 -10.00 2.56 20.18
N ALA A 223 -10.09 3.82 19.76
CA ALA A 223 -10.37 4.17 18.38
C ALA A 223 -9.26 3.69 17.43
N ASN A 224 -9.68 3.06 16.34
CA ASN A 224 -8.81 2.32 15.43
C ASN A 224 -9.31 2.36 13.98
N TYR A 225 -10.24 3.27 13.67
CA TYR A 225 -10.83 3.38 12.34
C TYR A 225 -10.96 4.84 11.89
N VAL A 226 -10.57 5.11 10.65
CA VAL A 226 -10.58 6.43 10.03
C VAL A 226 -11.56 6.45 8.86
N TYR A 227 -12.53 7.37 8.91
CA TYR A 227 -13.37 7.69 7.75
C TYR A 227 -12.66 8.76 6.89
N TYR A 228 -11.91 8.33 5.88
CA TYR A 228 -11.08 9.24 5.07
C TYR A 228 -11.89 10.16 4.15
N GLY A 229 -13.15 9.80 3.84
CA GLY A 229 -13.92 10.41 2.75
C GLY A 229 -13.33 10.06 1.37
N VAL A 230 -13.85 10.65 0.29
CA VAL A 230 -13.38 10.39 -1.09
C VAL A 230 -12.02 11.06 -1.34
N ARG A 231 -10.95 10.46 -0.80
CA ARG A 231 -9.60 11.02 -0.71
C ARG A 231 -8.53 9.95 -0.81
N GLU A 232 -8.54 9.13 -1.84
CA GLU A 232 -7.68 7.96 -2.01
C GLU A 232 -6.19 8.31 -1.87
N PHE A 233 -5.73 9.38 -2.53
CA PHE A 233 -4.32 9.78 -2.44
C PHE A 233 -3.94 10.25 -1.03
N GLY A 234 -4.76 11.11 -0.42
CA GLY A 234 -4.54 11.59 0.94
C GLY A 234 -4.55 10.45 1.95
N MET A 235 -5.51 9.53 1.82
CA MET A 235 -5.63 8.31 2.63
C MET A 235 -4.35 7.48 2.60
N SER A 236 -3.86 7.08 1.42
CA SER A 236 -2.66 6.26 1.34
C SER A 236 -1.39 7.00 1.79
N ALA A 237 -1.31 8.32 1.59
CA ALA A 237 -0.20 9.11 2.12
C ALA A 237 -0.23 9.22 3.66
N ILE A 238 -1.41 9.36 4.26
CA ILE A 238 -1.60 9.36 5.72
C ILE A 238 -1.27 7.97 6.30
N SER A 239 -1.71 6.90 5.64
CA SER A 239 -1.39 5.51 5.98
C SER A 239 0.13 5.28 6.04
N ASN A 240 0.87 5.80 5.05
CA ASN A 240 2.35 5.78 5.09
C ASN A 240 2.91 6.55 6.29
N GLY A 241 2.33 7.71 6.62
CA GLY A 241 2.72 8.50 7.80
C GLY A 241 2.51 7.73 9.11
N LEU A 242 1.39 7.02 9.25
CA LEU A 242 1.10 6.16 10.41
C LEU A 242 2.13 5.03 10.54
N ALA A 243 2.48 4.37 9.43
CA ALA A 243 3.50 3.33 9.43
C ALA A 243 4.89 3.89 9.82
N LEU A 244 5.25 5.08 9.34
CA LEU A 244 6.53 5.73 9.66
C LEU A 244 6.60 6.27 11.08
N HIS A 245 5.48 6.69 11.65
CA HIS A 245 5.40 7.14 13.04
C HIS A 245 5.74 5.99 14.01
N GLY A 246 5.38 4.75 13.65
CA GLY A 246 5.51 3.59 14.52
C GLY A 246 4.37 3.49 15.53
N GLY A 247 4.17 2.28 16.08
CA GLY A 247 3.08 1.99 16.99
C GLY A 247 1.79 1.48 16.33
N PHE A 248 1.73 1.42 14.99
CA PHE A 248 0.52 1.08 14.24
C PHE A 248 0.81 0.15 13.07
N VAL A 249 -0.17 -0.68 12.71
CA VAL A 249 -0.26 -1.43 11.45
C VAL A 249 -1.42 -0.83 10.65
N PRO A 250 -1.15 0.11 9.73
CA PRO A 250 -2.22 0.79 9.02
C PRO A 250 -2.72 -0.03 7.85
N TYR A 251 -4.04 -0.08 7.68
CA TYR A 251 -4.68 -0.49 6.44
C TYR A 251 -5.62 0.59 5.90
N ASP A 252 -5.59 0.76 4.59
CA ASP A 252 -6.46 1.68 3.87
C ASP A 252 -7.20 0.97 2.73
N ALA A 253 -8.31 1.54 2.25
CA ALA A 253 -9.14 0.84 1.29
C ALA A 253 -9.93 1.71 0.31
N THR A 254 -10.04 1.21 -0.93
CA THR A 254 -10.92 1.74 -1.98
C THR A 254 -11.16 0.64 -3.05
N PHE A 255 -11.84 0.95 -4.16
CA PHE A 255 -11.89 0.03 -5.31
C PHE A 255 -10.55 0.00 -6.03
N LEU A 256 -10.18 -1.15 -6.61
CA LEU A 256 -8.90 -1.30 -7.30
C LEU A 256 -8.70 -0.29 -8.43
N VAL A 257 -9.76 0.05 -9.14
CA VAL A 257 -9.71 1.06 -10.22
C VAL A 257 -9.26 2.43 -9.72
N PHE A 258 -9.52 2.77 -8.45
CA PHE A 258 -9.11 4.04 -7.85
C PHE A 258 -7.72 3.96 -7.21
N SER A 259 -7.02 2.83 -7.28
CA SER A 259 -5.59 2.77 -6.96
C SER A 259 -4.76 3.74 -7.83
N ASP A 260 -5.25 4.08 -9.02
CA ASP A 260 -4.67 5.11 -9.88
C ASP A 260 -4.68 6.51 -9.25
N TYR A 261 -5.71 6.86 -8.47
CA TYR A 261 -5.74 8.14 -7.73
C TYR A 261 -4.64 8.19 -6.66
N ALA A 262 -4.36 7.05 -6.00
CA ALA A 262 -3.36 6.95 -4.94
C ALA A 262 -1.98 6.48 -5.42
N ARG A 263 -1.79 6.33 -6.73
CA ARG A 263 -0.70 5.54 -7.32
C ARG A 263 0.69 5.92 -6.84
N ASN A 264 0.94 7.22 -6.67
CA ASN A 264 2.24 7.71 -6.20
C ASN A 264 2.42 7.50 -4.69
N ALA A 265 1.37 7.61 -3.86
CA ALA A 265 1.48 7.24 -2.44
C ALA A 265 1.80 5.76 -2.24
N VAL A 266 1.20 4.87 -3.05
CA VAL A 266 1.54 3.43 -3.05
C VAL A 266 2.97 3.19 -3.53
N ARG A 267 3.43 3.94 -4.54
CA ARG A 267 4.85 3.89 -4.93
C ARG A 267 5.77 4.36 -3.80
N MET A 268 5.38 5.41 -3.09
CA MET A 268 6.15 5.95 -1.98
C MET A 268 6.21 4.97 -0.82
N SER A 269 5.14 4.24 -0.50
CA SER A 269 5.16 3.22 0.55
C SER A 269 6.20 2.14 0.26
N ALA A 270 6.37 1.75 -1.01
CA ALA A 270 7.40 0.80 -1.42
C ALA A 270 8.83 1.38 -1.38
N LEU A 271 8.99 2.67 -1.71
CA LEU A 271 10.28 3.36 -1.74
C LEU A 271 10.84 3.71 -0.35
N ILE A 272 9.98 4.12 0.59
CA ILE A 272 10.34 4.50 1.97
C ILE A 272 10.06 3.36 2.98
N PRO A 273 10.19 2.11 2.51
CA PRO A 273 9.55 0.88 3.01
C PRO A 273 8.52 1.04 4.15
N ALA A 274 7.43 1.78 3.91
CA ALA A 274 6.32 1.88 4.84
C ALA A 274 5.49 0.59 4.79
N ALA A 275 5.31 -0.07 5.95
CA ALA A 275 4.53 -1.31 6.10
C ALA A 275 3.01 -1.04 6.10
N ALA A 276 2.52 -0.35 5.07
CA ALA A 276 1.10 -0.06 4.87
C ALA A 276 0.40 -1.20 4.10
N ILE A 277 -0.84 -1.51 4.48
CA ILE A 277 -1.67 -2.51 3.81
C ILE A 277 -2.75 -1.80 2.98
N HIS A 278 -2.66 -1.90 1.66
CA HIS A 278 -3.61 -1.29 0.74
C HIS A 278 -4.66 -2.33 0.29
N VAL A 279 -5.89 -2.19 0.77
CA VAL A 279 -7.02 -3.09 0.49
C VAL A 279 -7.80 -2.58 -0.72
N TYR A 280 -7.72 -3.29 -1.83
CA TYR A 280 -8.43 -2.96 -3.05
C TYR A 280 -9.48 -4.00 -3.38
N THR A 281 -10.74 -3.58 -3.48
CA THR A 281 -11.84 -4.50 -3.85
C THR A 281 -12.40 -4.21 -5.24
N HIS A 282 -13.34 -5.03 -5.72
CA HIS A 282 -13.93 -4.90 -7.07
C HIS A 282 -12.85 -4.99 -8.15
N ASP A 283 -12.13 -6.09 -8.13
CA ASP A 283 -10.84 -6.29 -8.80
C ASP A 283 -10.86 -6.46 -10.32
N SER A 284 -12.04 -6.61 -10.93
CA SER A 284 -12.15 -7.03 -12.35
C SER A 284 -13.50 -6.64 -12.96
N ILE A 285 -13.71 -7.06 -14.21
CA ILE A 285 -15.04 -7.09 -14.86
C ILE A 285 -16.10 -7.85 -14.05
N GLY A 286 -15.70 -8.67 -13.08
CA GLY A 286 -16.60 -9.36 -12.15
C GLY A 286 -17.45 -8.45 -11.28
N LEU A 287 -17.15 -7.14 -11.23
CA LEU A 287 -18.03 -6.17 -10.57
C LEU A 287 -19.33 -5.92 -11.35
N GLY A 288 -19.37 -6.13 -12.67
CA GLY A 288 -20.58 -6.01 -13.48
C GLY A 288 -20.96 -4.58 -13.87
N GLU A 289 -22.14 -4.15 -13.46
CA GLU A 289 -22.92 -3.10 -14.10
C GLU A 289 -22.35 -1.67 -14.01
N ASP A 290 -21.42 -1.38 -13.09
CA ASP A 290 -20.79 -0.05 -13.03
C ASP A 290 -19.91 0.26 -14.26
N GLY A 291 -19.57 -0.79 -15.03
CA GLY A 291 -19.00 -0.65 -16.36
C GLY A 291 -17.52 -0.26 -16.41
N PRO A 292 -17.02 0.12 -17.60
CA PRO A 292 -15.59 0.18 -17.88
C PRO A 292 -14.82 1.24 -17.08
N THR A 293 -15.50 2.25 -16.52
CA THR A 293 -14.85 3.26 -15.65
C THR A 293 -14.53 2.72 -14.27
N HIS A 294 -15.14 1.60 -13.88
CA HIS A 294 -14.95 0.98 -12.57
C HIS A 294 -14.23 -0.37 -12.63
N GLN A 295 -14.15 -0.99 -13.82
CA GLN A 295 -13.63 -2.33 -14.02
C GLN A 295 -12.11 -2.29 -14.25
N PRO A 296 -11.28 -2.73 -13.29
CA PRO A 296 -9.84 -2.76 -13.46
C PRO A 296 -9.42 -3.72 -14.57
N VAL A 297 -8.41 -3.34 -15.35
CA VAL A 297 -7.80 -4.21 -16.39
C VAL A 297 -6.29 -4.26 -16.22
N GLU A 298 -5.61 -3.13 -16.33
CA GLU A 298 -4.17 -2.94 -16.26
C GLU A 298 -3.61 -2.73 -14.84
N HIS A 299 -4.50 -2.48 -13.88
CA HIS A 299 -4.14 -2.00 -12.54
C HIS A 299 -3.28 -3.02 -11.77
N LEU A 300 -3.62 -4.30 -11.85
CA LEU A 300 -2.81 -5.38 -11.28
C LEU A 300 -1.37 -5.37 -11.81
N ALA A 301 -1.20 -5.31 -13.13
CA ALA A 301 0.12 -5.26 -13.74
C ALA A 301 0.88 -4.00 -13.30
N SER A 302 0.21 -2.84 -13.27
CA SER A 302 0.77 -1.58 -12.79
C SER A 302 1.32 -1.71 -11.36
N LEU A 303 0.54 -2.29 -10.43
CA LEU A 303 0.95 -2.50 -9.05
C LEU A 303 2.10 -3.50 -8.92
N ARG A 304 2.07 -4.60 -9.68
CA ARG A 304 3.13 -5.62 -9.72
C ARG A 304 4.46 -5.10 -10.30
N TYR A 305 4.41 -4.06 -11.13
CA TYR A 305 5.61 -3.39 -11.64
C TYR A 305 6.26 -2.42 -10.66
N ILE A 306 5.62 -2.11 -9.51
CA ILE A 306 6.28 -1.33 -8.45
C ILE A 306 7.30 -2.22 -7.75
N PRO A 307 8.60 -1.87 -7.74
CA PRO A 307 9.57 -2.62 -6.95
C PRO A 307 9.20 -2.61 -5.46
N ASN A 308 9.44 -3.71 -4.74
CA ASN A 308 9.15 -3.85 -3.31
C ASN A 308 7.66 -3.75 -2.92
N ASN A 309 6.74 -4.07 -3.83
CA ASN A 309 5.29 -4.07 -3.56
C ASN A 309 4.71 -5.49 -3.74
N HIS A 310 4.24 -6.13 -2.68
CA HIS A 310 3.60 -7.45 -2.79
C HIS A 310 2.13 -7.29 -3.21
N VAL A 311 1.71 -7.93 -4.30
CA VAL A 311 0.34 -7.85 -4.79
C VAL A 311 -0.35 -9.20 -4.68
N TRP A 312 -1.20 -9.34 -3.67
CA TRP A 312 -1.95 -10.56 -3.38
C TRP A 312 -3.34 -10.52 -4.04
N ARG A 313 -3.62 -11.47 -4.95
CA ARG A 313 -4.94 -11.69 -5.54
C ARG A 313 -5.48 -13.10 -5.19
N PRO A 314 -6.02 -13.29 -3.98
CA PRO A 314 -6.44 -14.59 -3.45
C PRO A 314 -7.67 -15.16 -4.15
N CYS A 315 -7.66 -16.48 -4.34
CA CYS A 315 -8.71 -17.20 -5.07
C CYS A 315 -9.91 -17.67 -4.25
N ASP A 316 -9.82 -17.64 -2.91
CA ASP A 316 -10.88 -18.04 -2.00
C ASP A 316 -10.66 -17.43 -0.61
N ALA A 317 -11.48 -17.83 0.37
CA ALA A 317 -11.38 -17.34 1.73
C ALA A 317 -10.07 -17.71 2.44
N VAL A 318 -9.47 -18.87 2.10
CA VAL A 318 -8.24 -19.36 2.72
C VAL A 318 -7.06 -18.54 2.24
N GLU A 319 -6.91 -18.35 0.92
CA GLU A 319 -5.86 -17.47 0.39
C GLU A 319 -6.03 -16.02 0.85
N SER A 320 -7.28 -15.57 1.07
CA SER A 320 -7.55 -14.23 1.60
C SER A 320 -7.00 -14.07 3.02
N ALA A 321 -7.21 -15.05 3.90
CA ALA A 321 -6.66 -15.04 5.25
C ALA A 321 -5.12 -15.12 5.25
N VAL A 322 -4.52 -15.97 4.40
CA VAL A 322 -3.06 -16.04 4.22
C VAL A 322 -2.49 -14.71 3.72
N SER A 323 -3.17 -14.04 2.77
CA SER A 323 -2.72 -12.75 2.26
C SER A 323 -2.71 -11.65 3.32
N TRP A 324 -3.71 -11.63 4.21
CA TRP A 324 -3.72 -10.74 5.36
C TRP A 324 -2.61 -11.04 6.36
N LYS A 325 -2.42 -12.32 6.72
CA LYS A 325 -1.32 -12.74 7.60
C LYS A 325 0.03 -12.29 7.02
N ALA A 326 0.28 -12.58 5.74
CA ALA A 326 1.51 -12.23 5.06
C ALA A 326 1.73 -10.71 4.97
N ALA A 327 0.66 -9.91 4.80
CA ALA A 327 0.74 -8.46 4.79
C ALA A 327 1.07 -7.88 6.17
N ILE A 328 0.48 -8.42 7.24
CA ILE A 328 0.72 -8.00 8.63
C ILE A 328 2.14 -8.39 9.08
N GLU A 329 2.60 -9.60 8.74
CA GLU A 329 3.95 -10.08 9.08
C GLU A 329 5.04 -9.36 8.29
N ARG A 330 4.70 -8.68 7.19
CA ARG A 330 5.66 -7.95 6.37
C ARG A 330 6.00 -6.60 6.97
N ARG A 331 7.30 -6.37 7.19
CA ARG A 331 7.83 -5.17 7.86
C ARG A 331 8.73 -4.29 7.00
N ASP A 332 9.14 -4.77 5.84
CA ASP A 332 10.10 -4.12 4.93
C ASP A 332 9.44 -3.52 3.68
N GLY A 333 8.11 -3.34 3.70
CA GLY A 333 7.38 -2.58 2.69
C GLY A 333 5.87 -2.88 2.66
N PRO A 334 5.15 -2.35 1.66
CA PRO A 334 3.69 -2.37 1.57
C PRO A 334 3.11 -3.60 0.87
N ALA A 335 1.92 -4.03 1.28
CA ALA A 335 1.18 -5.08 0.59
C ALA A 335 -0.11 -4.52 -0.01
N CYS A 336 -0.39 -4.85 -1.26
CA CYS A 336 -1.68 -4.63 -1.91
C CYS A 336 -2.50 -5.92 -1.85
N LEU A 337 -3.69 -5.87 -1.26
CA LEU A 337 -4.62 -7.00 -1.15
C LEU A 337 -5.80 -6.80 -2.10
N ILE A 338 -5.98 -7.70 -3.06
CA ILE A 338 -6.88 -7.52 -4.20
C ILE A 338 -8.06 -8.48 -4.11
N PHE A 339 -9.27 -7.93 -3.98
CA PHE A 339 -10.45 -8.70 -3.59
C PHE A 339 -11.63 -8.57 -4.57
N SER A 340 -12.33 -9.69 -4.78
CA SER A 340 -13.47 -9.78 -5.68
C SER A 340 -14.72 -9.15 -5.09
N ARG A 341 -15.66 -8.76 -5.97
CA ARG A 341 -17.03 -8.39 -5.58
C ARG A 341 -17.90 -9.62 -5.38
N GLN A 342 -17.73 -10.60 -6.27
CA GLN A 342 -18.48 -11.84 -6.45
C GLN A 342 -17.92 -13.01 -5.65
N ASN A 343 -18.77 -13.99 -5.34
CA ASN A 343 -18.38 -15.17 -4.57
C ASN A 343 -17.36 -16.04 -5.31
N LEU A 344 -16.40 -16.56 -4.55
CA LEU A 344 -15.36 -17.46 -5.07
C LEU A 344 -15.52 -18.84 -4.44
N PRO A 345 -15.49 -19.92 -5.24
CA PRO A 345 -15.59 -21.28 -4.72
C PRO A 345 -14.33 -21.65 -3.94
N HIS A 346 -14.54 -22.29 -2.79
CA HIS A 346 -13.46 -22.84 -1.98
C HIS A 346 -12.64 -23.90 -2.74
N GLN A 347 -11.32 -23.86 -2.61
CA GLN A 347 -10.42 -24.87 -3.19
C GLN A 347 -9.90 -25.84 -2.11
N PRO A 348 -10.05 -27.17 -2.30
CA PRO A 348 -9.56 -28.13 -1.33
C PRO A 348 -8.03 -28.21 -1.36
N ARG A 349 -7.40 -28.15 -0.18
CA ARG A 349 -5.95 -28.25 0.00
C ARG A 349 -5.62 -29.26 1.09
N ASN A 350 -4.54 -30.00 0.91
CA ASN A 350 -3.90 -30.72 2.01
C ASN A 350 -2.96 -29.75 2.76
N ALA A 351 -2.34 -30.22 3.85
CA ALA A 351 -1.46 -29.41 4.68
C ALA A 351 -0.30 -28.77 3.89
N ASP A 352 0.33 -29.52 2.97
CA ASP A 352 1.45 -29.01 2.17
C ASP A 352 1.00 -27.88 1.22
N LYS A 353 -0.14 -28.05 0.53
CA LYS A 353 -0.69 -27.02 -0.36
C LYS A 353 -1.11 -25.78 0.43
N LEU A 354 -1.67 -25.96 1.62
CA LEU A 354 -2.07 -24.87 2.52
C LEU A 354 -0.84 -24.04 2.93
N ALA A 355 0.24 -24.69 3.38
CA ALA A 355 1.49 -24.02 3.74
C ALA A 355 2.15 -23.30 2.54
N ASN A 356 2.00 -23.84 1.34
CA ASN A 356 2.60 -23.27 0.14
C ASN A 356 1.89 -22.01 -0.40
N ILE A 357 0.70 -21.65 0.10
CA ILE A 357 0.03 -20.38 -0.30
C ILE A 357 0.93 -19.18 -0.03
N ALA A 358 1.59 -19.14 1.14
CA ALA A 358 2.48 -18.05 1.54
C ALA A 358 3.71 -17.91 0.63
N ARG A 359 4.01 -18.92 -0.18
CA ARG A 359 5.10 -18.91 -1.17
C ARG A 359 4.71 -18.24 -2.48
N GLY A 360 3.53 -17.65 -2.56
CA GLY A 360 3.07 -16.79 -3.66
C GLY A 360 2.58 -17.54 -4.90
N GLY A 361 3.07 -18.76 -5.14
CA GLY A 361 2.65 -19.60 -6.26
C GLY A 361 2.90 -21.08 -5.97
N TYR A 362 1.89 -21.92 -6.15
CA TYR A 362 1.95 -23.33 -5.77
C TYR A 362 1.05 -24.23 -6.63
N VAL A 363 1.37 -25.52 -6.66
CA VAL A 363 0.56 -26.52 -7.37
C VAL A 363 -0.71 -26.83 -6.59
N LEU A 364 -1.85 -26.43 -7.14
CA LEU A 364 -3.16 -26.68 -6.56
C LEU A 364 -3.71 -28.05 -6.98
N ALA A 365 -3.55 -28.40 -8.25
CA ALA A 365 -3.96 -29.68 -8.81
C ALA A 365 -2.99 -30.18 -9.89
N GLU A 366 -2.86 -31.49 -10.01
CA GLU A 366 -2.14 -32.16 -11.07
C GLU A 366 -2.69 -33.59 -11.22
N PRO A 367 -2.45 -34.28 -12.34
CA PRO A 367 -2.91 -35.65 -12.52
C PRO A 367 -2.21 -36.59 -11.52
N ASP A 368 -2.93 -37.58 -10.99
CA ASP A 368 -2.35 -38.56 -10.04
C ASP A 368 -1.17 -39.35 -10.63
N SER A 369 -1.11 -39.50 -11.94
CA SER A 369 0.02 -40.12 -12.64
C SER A 369 1.31 -39.28 -12.60
N GLY A 370 1.20 -37.99 -12.27
CA GLY A 370 2.25 -36.98 -12.44
C GLY A 370 2.52 -36.60 -13.90
N ASP A 371 1.82 -37.22 -14.86
CA ASP A 371 2.02 -36.97 -16.29
C ASP A 371 1.12 -35.83 -16.78
N PHE A 372 1.74 -34.68 -17.05
CA PHE A 372 1.10 -33.51 -17.62
C PHE A 372 2.03 -32.85 -18.62
N GLU A 373 1.47 -32.25 -19.67
CA GLU A 373 2.22 -31.43 -20.62
C GLU A 373 1.85 -29.96 -20.53
N LEU A 374 0.66 -29.66 -20.03
CA LEU A 374 0.08 -28.33 -19.93
C LEU A 374 0.10 -27.82 -18.49
N ILE A 375 0.42 -26.54 -18.30
CA ILE A 375 0.28 -25.85 -17.01
C ILE A 375 -0.71 -24.69 -17.17
N LEU A 376 -1.78 -24.71 -16.37
CA LEU A 376 -2.71 -23.61 -16.19
C LEU A 376 -2.25 -22.78 -14.99
N ILE A 377 -1.97 -21.49 -15.19
CA ILE A 377 -1.57 -20.56 -14.15
C ILE A 377 -2.72 -19.58 -13.96
N ALA A 378 -3.29 -19.50 -12.77
CA ALA A 378 -4.43 -18.63 -12.51
C ALA A 378 -4.30 -17.90 -11.18
N THR A 379 -5.05 -16.80 -11.03
CA THR A 379 -5.11 -15.98 -9.82
C THR A 379 -6.57 -15.63 -9.51
N GLY A 380 -6.85 -15.28 -8.25
CA GLY A 380 -8.15 -14.72 -7.89
C GLY A 380 -9.34 -15.57 -8.36
N SER A 381 -10.33 -14.90 -8.94
CA SER A 381 -11.57 -15.51 -9.41
C SER A 381 -11.38 -16.55 -10.51
N GLU A 382 -10.26 -16.54 -11.23
CA GLU A 382 -10.04 -17.42 -12.38
C GLU A 382 -9.50 -18.80 -11.97
N VAL A 383 -9.06 -19.00 -10.72
CA VAL A 383 -8.58 -20.31 -10.27
C VAL A 383 -9.69 -21.37 -10.28
N GLY A 384 -10.90 -21.01 -9.86
CA GLY A 384 -12.06 -21.92 -9.94
C GLY A 384 -12.32 -22.37 -11.38
N LEU A 385 -12.26 -21.43 -12.32
CA LEU A 385 -12.40 -21.70 -13.75
C LEU A 385 -11.26 -22.58 -14.29
N ALA A 386 -10.02 -22.36 -13.86
CA ALA A 386 -8.88 -23.20 -14.22
C ALA A 386 -9.02 -24.64 -13.70
N MET A 387 -9.59 -24.81 -12.51
CA MET A 387 -9.89 -26.12 -11.92
C MET A 387 -11.00 -26.87 -12.68
N ASP A 388 -12.03 -26.16 -13.14
CA ASP A 388 -13.04 -26.74 -14.03
C ASP A 388 -12.44 -27.15 -15.38
N ALA A 389 -11.62 -26.30 -15.98
CA ALA A 389 -10.94 -26.61 -17.24
C ALA A 389 -9.96 -27.80 -17.10
N HIS A 390 -9.24 -27.90 -15.98
CA HIS A 390 -8.40 -29.06 -15.67
C HIS A 390 -9.19 -30.37 -15.71
N ARG A 391 -10.39 -30.41 -15.10
CA ARG A 391 -11.28 -31.58 -15.16
C ARG A 391 -11.78 -31.87 -16.57
N ALA A 392 -12.18 -30.84 -17.31
CA ALA A 392 -12.65 -30.99 -18.69
C ALA A 392 -11.54 -31.54 -19.61
N LEU A 393 -10.31 -31.04 -19.48
CA LEU A 393 -9.14 -31.52 -20.22
C LEU A 393 -8.80 -32.98 -19.88
N ALA A 394 -8.88 -33.36 -18.60
CA ALA A 394 -8.66 -34.74 -18.17
C ALA A 394 -9.68 -35.70 -18.80
N ALA A 395 -10.95 -35.29 -18.93
CA ALA A 395 -11.98 -36.08 -19.61
C ALA A 395 -11.69 -36.29 -21.11
N GLU A 396 -10.85 -35.45 -21.71
CA GLU A 396 -10.36 -35.58 -23.08
C GLU A 396 -8.97 -36.23 -23.18
N GLY A 397 -8.42 -36.74 -22.07
CA GLY A 397 -7.11 -37.39 -22.04
C GLY A 397 -5.92 -36.42 -22.04
N ILE A 398 -6.13 -35.13 -21.76
CA ILE A 398 -5.07 -34.12 -21.68
C ILE A 398 -4.69 -33.88 -20.22
N GLY A 399 -3.50 -34.37 -19.84
CA GLY A 399 -2.92 -34.11 -18.52
C GLY A 399 -2.50 -32.64 -18.36
N SER A 400 -3.06 -31.97 -17.35
CA SER A 400 -2.75 -30.57 -17.03
C SER A 400 -2.49 -30.37 -15.54
N ARG A 401 -1.58 -29.45 -15.21
CA ARG A 401 -1.35 -28.96 -13.85
C ARG A 401 -2.03 -27.61 -13.65
N VAL A 402 -2.61 -27.35 -12.49
CA VAL A 402 -3.12 -26.04 -12.08
C VAL A 402 -2.21 -25.44 -11.02
N VAL A 403 -1.71 -24.24 -11.30
CA VAL A 403 -0.93 -23.41 -10.38
C VAL A 403 -1.79 -22.22 -9.95
N SER A 404 -2.05 -22.10 -8.65
CA SER A 404 -2.57 -20.86 -8.07
C SER A 404 -1.39 -19.94 -7.80
N MET A 405 -1.45 -18.69 -8.28
CA MET A 405 -0.38 -17.70 -8.18
C MET A 405 -0.87 -16.42 -7.46
N PRO A 406 -1.30 -16.50 -6.19
CA PRO A 406 -1.86 -15.36 -5.49
C PRO A 406 -0.91 -14.16 -5.37
N CYS A 407 0.41 -14.36 -5.32
CA CYS A 407 1.38 -13.27 -5.25
C CYS A 407 2.64 -13.59 -6.07
N CYS A 408 2.76 -12.92 -7.23
CA CYS A 408 3.88 -13.11 -8.15
C CYS A 408 5.23 -12.76 -7.52
N GLU A 409 5.26 -11.68 -6.73
CA GLU A 409 6.48 -11.18 -6.10
C GLU A 409 6.99 -12.16 -5.04
N ALA A 410 6.08 -12.70 -4.20
CA ALA A 410 6.43 -13.71 -3.21
C ALA A 410 6.90 -15.03 -3.87
N PHE A 411 6.34 -15.39 -5.03
CA PHE A 411 6.78 -16.54 -5.82
C PHE A 411 8.17 -16.33 -6.42
N ASP A 412 8.42 -15.17 -7.02
CA ASP A 412 9.71 -14.86 -7.65
C ASP A 412 10.86 -14.83 -6.63
N ALA A 413 10.56 -14.42 -5.39
CA ALA A 413 11.51 -14.41 -4.28
C ALA A 413 11.87 -15.83 -3.79
N GLN A 414 11.15 -16.88 -4.21
CA GLN A 414 11.45 -18.24 -3.80
C GLN A 414 12.75 -18.78 -4.42
N PRO A 415 13.44 -19.72 -3.73
CA PRO A 415 14.58 -20.41 -4.30
C PRO A 415 14.28 -21.02 -5.67
N ALA A 416 15.28 -21.02 -6.56
CA ALA A 416 15.12 -21.49 -7.94
C ALA A 416 14.55 -22.93 -8.02
N GLU A 417 14.96 -23.80 -7.09
CA GLU A 417 14.46 -25.18 -6.98
C GLU A 417 12.94 -25.24 -6.77
N TYR A 418 12.39 -24.36 -5.93
CA TYR A 418 10.94 -24.32 -5.72
C TYR A 418 10.21 -23.76 -6.94
N ARG A 419 10.74 -22.70 -7.56
CA ARG A 419 10.14 -22.15 -8.78
C ARG A 419 10.13 -23.18 -9.90
N GLU A 420 11.19 -23.98 -10.02
CA GLU A 420 11.28 -25.11 -10.96
C GLU A 420 10.29 -26.23 -10.62
N SER A 421 10.07 -26.54 -9.34
CA SER A 421 9.10 -27.58 -8.96
C SER A 421 7.65 -27.20 -9.27
N VAL A 422 7.32 -25.90 -9.25
CA VAL A 422 5.99 -25.37 -9.58
C VAL A 422 5.82 -25.14 -11.09
N LEU A 423 6.78 -24.47 -11.74
CA LEU A 423 6.79 -24.13 -13.17
C LEU A 423 8.02 -24.70 -13.91
N PRO A 424 8.10 -26.03 -14.11
CA PRO A 424 9.28 -26.67 -14.70
C PRO A 424 9.63 -26.07 -16.07
N ALA A 425 10.90 -25.73 -16.29
CA ALA A 425 11.38 -25.08 -17.51
C ALA A 425 11.12 -25.93 -18.78
N GLY A 426 11.14 -27.27 -18.63
CA GLY A 426 10.83 -28.21 -19.72
C GLY A 426 9.36 -28.26 -20.12
N LYS A 427 8.43 -27.78 -19.29
CA LYS A 427 6.98 -27.76 -19.54
C LYS A 427 6.57 -26.38 -20.06
N ARG A 428 6.70 -26.19 -21.38
CA ARG A 428 6.54 -24.89 -22.05
C ARG A 428 5.12 -24.56 -22.48
N ARG A 429 4.24 -25.56 -22.59
CA ARG A 429 2.81 -25.36 -22.85
C ARG A 429 2.17 -24.81 -21.57
N ARG A 430 2.02 -23.50 -21.52
CA ARG A 430 1.51 -22.77 -20.34
C ARG A 430 0.38 -21.85 -20.77
N ILE A 431 -0.69 -21.82 -20.00
CA ILE A 431 -1.80 -20.88 -20.19
C ILE A 431 -2.00 -20.10 -18.90
N ALA A 432 -1.83 -18.79 -18.97
CA ALA A 432 -2.22 -17.91 -17.87
C ALA A 432 -3.68 -17.47 -18.02
N ILE A 433 -4.42 -17.42 -16.91
CA ILE A 433 -5.85 -17.10 -16.88
C ILE A 433 -6.06 -16.04 -15.78
N GLU A 434 -6.33 -14.80 -16.18
CA GLU A 434 -6.57 -13.69 -15.26
C GLU A 434 -7.47 -12.64 -15.92
N ALA A 435 -8.51 -12.18 -15.23
CA ALA A 435 -9.41 -11.12 -15.69
C ALA A 435 -8.79 -9.72 -15.58
N ALA A 436 -7.60 -9.57 -16.18
CA ALA A 436 -6.76 -8.39 -16.21
C ALA A 436 -5.90 -8.40 -17.49
N THR A 437 -5.06 -7.38 -17.69
CA THR A 437 -4.25 -7.23 -18.91
C THR A 437 -3.40 -8.47 -19.20
N ALA A 438 -3.46 -8.97 -20.43
CA ALA A 438 -2.80 -10.21 -20.83
C ALA A 438 -1.26 -10.13 -20.83
N ASP A 439 -0.67 -8.97 -21.14
CA ASP A 439 0.76 -8.86 -21.45
C ASP A 439 1.68 -9.14 -20.24
N TYR A 440 1.22 -8.86 -19.02
CA TYR A 440 1.97 -9.15 -17.79
C TYR A 440 2.39 -10.63 -17.70
N TRP A 441 1.51 -11.53 -18.14
CA TRP A 441 1.69 -12.97 -18.00
C TRP A 441 2.74 -13.57 -18.91
N ARG A 442 3.23 -12.83 -19.91
CA ARG A 442 4.34 -13.27 -20.78
C ARG A 442 5.59 -13.62 -20.00
N LYS A 443 5.78 -13.03 -18.81
CA LYS A 443 6.83 -13.41 -17.85
C LYS A 443 6.82 -14.89 -17.47
N TYR A 444 5.63 -15.50 -17.29
CA TYR A 444 5.49 -16.87 -16.80
C TYR A 444 5.16 -17.88 -17.90
N VAL A 445 4.48 -17.46 -18.96
CA VAL A 445 4.11 -18.36 -20.08
C VAL A 445 5.11 -18.35 -21.24
N GLY A 446 5.98 -17.35 -21.29
CA GLY A 446 6.96 -17.19 -22.37
C GLY A 446 6.32 -16.89 -23.73
N LEU A 447 7.05 -17.23 -24.79
CA LEU A 447 6.62 -17.04 -26.18
C LEU A 447 5.79 -18.21 -26.73
N ASP A 448 5.92 -19.39 -26.13
CA ASP A 448 5.25 -20.62 -26.61
C ASP A 448 3.91 -20.86 -25.91
N GLY A 449 3.65 -20.17 -24.79
CA GLY A 449 2.39 -20.25 -24.08
C GLY A 449 1.34 -19.23 -24.55
N ALA A 450 0.13 -19.35 -23.99
CA ALA A 450 -0.98 -18.44 -24.24
C ALA A 450 -1.44 -17.72 -22.96
N VAL A 451 -2.21 -16.67 -23.14
CA VAL A 451 -2.83 -15.92 -22.06
C VAL A 451 -4.31 -15.72 -22.39
N ILE A 452 -5.17 -16.09 -21.46
CA ILE A 452 -6.59 -15.75 -21.45
C ILE A 452 -6.73 -14.60 -20.46
N GLY A 453 -6.68 -13.39 -21.01
CA GLY A 453 -6.79 -12.15 -20.26
C GLY A 453 -7.42 -11.05 -21.10
N MET A 454 -7.61 -9.89 -20.48
CA MET A 454 -8.20 -8.72 -21.10
C MET A 454 -7.20 -8.03 -22.04
N THR A 455 -7.69 -7.52 -23.16
CA THR A 455 -6.93 -6.71 -24.14
C THR A 455 -7.65 -5.41 -24.51
N THR A 456 -8.79 -5.14 -23.89
CA THR A 456 -9.62 -3.95 -24.04
C THR A 456 -10.12 -3.51 -22.67
N PHE A 457 -10.71 -2.32 -22.59
CA PHE A 457 -11.59 -1.98 -21.47
C PHE A 457 -12.78 -2.95 -21.39
N GLY A 458 -13.44 -2.95 -20.23
CA GLY A 458 -14.64 -3.75 -20.01
C GLY A 458 -15.92 -3.13 -20.60
N ALA A 459 -17.08 -3.51 -20.05
CA ALA A 459 -18.39 -3.05 -20.50
C ALA A 459 -19.42 -3.08 -19.36
N SER A 460 -20.48 -2.28 -19.46
CA SER A 460 -21.58 -2.30 -18.50
C SER A 460 -22.56 -3.43 -18.84
N ALA A 461 -22.48 -4.56 -18.12
CA ALA A 461 -23.44 -5.67 -18.19
C ALA A 461 -23.32 -6.54 -16.92
N PRO A 462 -24.24 -7.49 -16.68
CA PRO A 462 -24.09 -8.47 -15.61
C PRO A 462 -22.77 -9.24 -15.72
N ALA A 463 -22.10 -9.48 -14.58
CA ALA A 463 -20.76 -10.07 -14.54
C ALA A 463 -20.64 -11.40 -15.31
N GLY A 464 -21.64 -12.27 -15.22
CA GLY A 464 -21.65 -13.55 -15.95
C GLY A 464 -21.63 -13.38 -17.48
N ASP A 465 -22.34 -12.38 -18.00
CA ASP A 465 -22.34 -12.06 -19.42
C ASP A 465 -20.98 -11.47 -19.86
N LEU A 466 -20.37 -10.64 -19.01
CA LEU A 466 -19.04 -10.08 -19.27
C LEU A 466 -17.97 -11.18 -19.33
N PHE A 467 -17.92 -12.07 -18.33
CA PHE A 467 -16.95 -13.17 -18.34
C PHE A 467 -17.10 -14.04 -19.60
N LYS A 468 -18.34 -14.35 -20.01
CA LYS A 468 -18.59 -15.07 -21.26
C LYS A 468 -18.15 -14.29 -22.49
N TYR A 469 -18.50 -13.00 -22.58
CA TYR A 469 -18.17 -12.14 -23.71
C TYR A 469 -16.65 -12.00 -23.91
N PHE A 470 -15.90 -11.83 -22.82
CA PHE A 470 -14.44 -11.68 -22.84
C PHE A 470 -13.68 -13.02 -22.86
N GLY A 471 -14.36 -14.16 -22.96
CA GLY A 471 -13.74 -15.45 -23.18
C GLY A 471 -13.22 -16.16 -21.92
N PHE A 472 -13.67 -15.77 -20.73
CA PHE A 472 -13.42 -16.49 -19.49
C PHE A 472 -14.42 -17.64 -19.34
N THR A 473 -14.30 -18.63 -20.21
CA THR A 473 -15.13 -19.85 -20.18
C THR A 473 -14.28 -21.11 -20.27
N ILE A 474 -14.84 -22.23 -19.80
CA ILE A 474 -14.17 -23.53 -19.83
C ILE A 474 -13.86 -23.91 -21.28
N GLU A 475 -14.82 -23.69 -22.18
CA GLU A 475 -14.70 -24.00 -23.61
C GLU A 475 -13.53 -23.24 -24.22
N LYS A 476 -13.35 -21.96 -23.88
CA LYS A 476 -12.24 -21.17 -24.40
C LYS A 476 -10.89 -21.68 -23.89
N ILE A 477 -10.79 -22.06 -22.61
CA ILE A 477 -9.56 -22.63 -22.06
C ILE A 477 -9.21 -23.95 -22.77
N VAL A 478 -10.20 -24.83 -22.95
CA VAL A 478 -10.01 -26.11 -23.64
C VAL A 478 -9.60 -25.91 -25.10
N GLU A 479 -10.21 -24.95 -25.80
CA GLU A 479 -9.85 -24.57 -27.17
C GLU A 479 -8.38 -24.11 -27.23
N VAL A 480 -7.98 -23.18 -26.37
CA VAL A 480 -6.60 -22.65 -26.32
C VAL A 480 -5.61 -23.75 -25.94
N ALA A 481 -5.95 -24.62 -24.99
CA ALA A 481 -5.13 -25.77 -24.58
C ALA A 481 -4.82 -26.75 -25.71
N LYS A 482 -5.74 -26.92 -26.67
CA LYS A 482 -5.52 -27.77 -27.86
C LYS A 482 -4.70 -27.07 -28.93
N ALA A 483 -4.68 -25.73 -28.94
CA ALA A 483 -3.94 -24.93 -29.91
C ALA A 483 -2.48 -24.68 -29.53
N VAL A 484 -2.17 -24.70 -28.23
CA VAL A 484 -0.83 -24.47 -27.64
C VAL A 484 -0.02 -25.75 -27.52
#